data_AF-A0A1X2HND0-F1
#
_entry.id   AF-A0A1X2HND0-F1
#
_cell.length_a   1.000
_cell.length_b   1.000
_cell.length_c   1.000
_cell.angle_alpha   90.00
_cell.angle_beta   90.00
_cell.angle_gamma   90.00
#
_symmetry.space_group_name_H-M   'P 1'
#
loop_
_entity.id
_entity.type
_entity.pdbx_description
1 polymer ?
#
loop_
_entity_poly.entity_id
_entity_poly.type
_entity_poly.pdbx_seq_one_letter_code
_entity_poly.pdbx_strand_id
1 'polypeptide(L)'
;MVRSKKCPASGIKLAPPVQHATVMTVERRENDPKLWYSIKVKPIARQPYTISRRYEDFAHFSQQLHEAFPTPNARSTGPRIPKLAHKRLQLLPNQQKKHRVDELNGFLRDLFVLPPSIAQSLPVLEFFGLQREDRLRKSLLLQDSTISSTSSIHPLAISPTTSSTLSTLSIQSSTSQYQPIVFFPSPSTSPTLRLIKIKVIYDRDNIIVIQVPRNASLADLRARILQKFCDLDLPKDFTLLFNDTRSSASSNTSAESSFSVDSSTAILITREADLAHAQSSLWVRLDKVTLRCIA
;
A
#
# COMPACT_ATOMS: atom_id res chain seq x y z
N MET A 1 -12.52 30.78 47.10
CA MET A 1 -12.93 30.77 45.68
C MET A 1 -12.05 29.77 44.93
N VAL A 2 -12.57 28.60 44.58
CA VAL A 2 -11.86 27.59 43.79
C VAL A 2 -11.98 27.98 42.31
N ARG A 3 -10.87 28.33 41.66
CA ARG A 3 -10.82 28.57 40.22
C ARG A 3 -10.96 27.22 39.51
N SER A 4 -12.17 26.92 39.01
CA SER A 4 -12.38 25.78 38.12
C SER A 4 -11.47 25.92 36.90
N LYS A 5 -10.49 25.02 36.77
CA LYS A 5 -9.67 24.88 35.56
C LYS A 5 -10.61 24.57 34.39
N LYS A 6 -10.76 25.54 33.49
CA LYS A 6 -11.45 25.35 32.21
C LYS A 6 -10.69 24.24 31.45
N CYS A 7 -11.25 23.04 31.39
CA CYS A 7 -10.74 22.01 30.49
C CYS A 7 -10.75 22.60 29.07
N PRO A 8 -9.66 22.49 28.30
CA PRO A 8 -9.63 22.97 26.93
C PRO A 8 -10.73 22.22 26.17
N ALA A 9 -11.78 22.93 25.76
CA ALA A 9 -12.83 22.37 24.93
C ALA A 9 -12.14 21.73 23.73
N SER A 10 -12.29 20.41 23.55
CA SER A 10 -11.79 19.76 22.35
C SER A 10 -12.42 20.51 21.18
N GLY A 11 -11.61 21.08 20.28
CA GLY A 11 -12.09 21.97 19.22
C GLY A 11 -12.94 21.25 18.15
N ILE A 12 -13.49 20.08 18.49
CA ILE A 12 -14.21 19.16 17.62
C ILE A 12 -15.67 19.60 17.58
N LYS A 13 -16.13 19.95 16.37
CA LYS A 13 -17.56 20.14 16.15
C LYS A 13 -18.17 18.79 15.83
N LEU A 14 -19.07 18.33 16.69
CA LEU A 14 -19.80 17.08 16.50
C LEU A 14 -20.44 17.04 15.11
N ALA A 15 -20.43 15.85 14.52
CA ALA A 15 -21.14 15.59 13.28
C ALA A 15 -22.65 15.76 13.48
N PRO A 16 -23.39 16.21 12.45
CA PRO A 16 -24.82 15.93 12.39
C PRO A 16 -25.07 14.41 12.33
N PRO A 17 -26.30 13.93 12.54
CA PRO A 17 -26.64 12.53 12.33
C PRO A 17 -26.14 11.99 10.99
N VAL A 18 -25.36 10.92 11.03
CA VAL A 18 -24.62 10.38 9.88
C VAL A 18 -25.41 9.22 9.28
N GLN A 19 -25.72 9.28 7.98
CA GLN A 19 -26.42 8.20 7.27
C GLN A 19 -25.45 7.12 6.81
N HIS A 20 -24.29 7.53 6.28
CA HIS A 20 -23.32 6.64 5.65
C HIS A 20 -21.94 7.30 5.61
N ALA A 21 -20.88 6.50 5.58
CA ALA A 21 -19.54 6.98 5.26
C ALA A 21 -18.78 5.92 4.45
N THR A 22 -17.88 6.39 3.58
CA THR A 22 -17.02 5.53 2.77
C THR A 22 -15.61 6.13 2.67
N VAL A 23 -14.59 5.28 2.70
CA VAL A 23 -13.22 5.65 2.39
C VAL A 23 -13.10 5.87 0.89
N MET A 24 -12.62 7.06 0.49
CA MET A 24 -12.47 7.47 -0.91
C MET A 24 -11.04 7.26 -1.40
N THR A 25 -10.06 7.81 -0.66
CA THR A 25 -8.65 7.81 -1.07
C THR A 25 -7.74 7.58 0.12
N VAL A 26 -6.53 7.10 -0.18
CA VAL A 26 -5.44 6.94 0.78
C VAL A 26 -4.30 7.83 0.31
N GLU A 27 -3.83 8.71 1.18
CA GLU A 27 -2.73 9.63 0.87
C GLU A 27 -1.64 9.55 1.94
N ARG A 28 -0.40 9.86 1.52
CA ARG A 28 0.71 10.13 2.41
C ARG A 28 0.93 11.63 2.40
N ARG A 29 1.06 12.26 3.57
CA ARG A 29 1.29 13.71 3.66
C ARG A 29 2.79 13.96 3.71
N GLU A 30 3.25 15.06 3.12
CA GLU A 30 4.68 15.40 3.00
C GLU A 30 5.40 15.42 4.36
N ASN A 31 4.71 15.88 5.41
CA ASN A 31 5.25 16.01 6.77
C ASN A 31 4.86 14.85 7.70
N ASP A 32 4.17 13.81 7.21
CA ASP A 32 3.74 12.68 8.03
C ASP A 32 3.96 11.35 7.29
N PRO A 33 4.87 10.48 7.76
CA PRO A 33 5.12 9.19 7.12
C PRO A 33 3.91 8.24 7.19
N LYS A 34 2.90 8.54 8.01
CA LYS A 34 1.69 7.73 8.18
C LYS A 34 0.71 7.92 7.03
N LEU A 35 -0.09 6.87 6.82
CA LEU A 35 -1.17 6.89 5.83
C LEU A 35 -2.41 7.56 6.41
N TRP A 36 -3.00 8.46 5.61
CA TRP A 36 -4.25 9.14 5.89
C TRP A 36 -5.33 8.64 4.94
N TYR A 37 -6.53 8.45 5.49
CA TYR A 37 -7.71 7.97 4.78
C TYR A 37 -8.70 9.12 4.67
N SER A 38 -9.02 9.53 3.44
CA SER A 38 -10.06 10.51 3.17
C SER A 38 -11.41 9.80 3.15
N ILE A 39 -12.32 10.19 4.04
CA ILE A 39 -13.62 9.56 4.24
C ILE A 39 -14.70 10.54 3.81
N LYS A 40 -15.53 10.15 2.84
CA LYS A 40 -16.72 10.89 2.45
C LYS A 40 -17.86 10.51 3.38
N VAL A 41 -18.33 11.48 4.15
CA VAL A 41 -19.42 11.35 5.11
C VAL A 41 -20.69 11.92 4.50
N LYS A 42 -21.76 11.12 4.49
CA LYS A 42 -23.10 11.52 4.05
C LYS A 42 -24.01 11.67 5.28
N PRO A 43 -24.30 12.90 5.73
CA PRO A 43 -25.24 13.14 6.83
C PRO A 43 -26.70 13.05 6.36
N ILE A 44 -27.64 12.88 7.30
CA ILE A 44 -29.08 12.71 6.98
C ILE A 44 -29.70 14.01 6.43
N ALA A 45 -29.36 15.17 7.02
CA ALA A 45 -30.01 16.45 6.72
C ALA A 45 -29.02 17.57 6.36
N ARG A 46 -27.83 17.23 5.83
CA ARG A 46 -26.81 18.20 5.42
C ARG A 46 -26.10 17.79 4.14
N GLN A 47 -25.31 18.71 3.59
CA GLN A 47 -24.44 18.38 2.46
C GLN A 47 -23.36 17.38 2.88
N PRO A 48 -22.99 16.43 2.00
CA PRO A 48 -21.83 15.56 2.21
C PRO A 48 -20.55 16.36 2.45
N TYR A 49 -19.66 15.80 3.25
CA TYR A 49 -18.35 16.39 3.54
C TYR A 49 -17.28 15.32 3.65
N THR A 50 -16.01 15.74 3.60
CA THR A 50 -14.87 14.83 3.70
C THR A 50 -14.13 15.11 5.02
N ILE A 51 -13.71 14.05 5.69
CA ILE A 51 -12.80 14.09 6.83
C ILE A 51 -11.55 13.26 6.54
N SER A 52 -10.44 13.55 7.20
CA SER A 52 -9.21 12.75 7.12
C SER A 52 -8.92 12.08 8.45
N ARG A 53 -8.70 10.76 8.45
CA ARG A 53 -8.32 9.99 9.64
C ARG A 53 -7.21 9.00 9.33
N ARG A 54 -6.42 8.62 10.34
CA ARG A 54 -5.45 7.53 10.25
C ARG A 54 -6.10 6.21 10.62
N TYR A 55 -5.44 5.10 10.29
CA TYR A 55 -5.91 3.77 10.69
C TYR A 55 -5.97 3.64 12.23
N GLU A 56 -5.02 4.24 12.94
CA GLU A 56 -4.96 4.21 14.40
C GLU A 56 -6.17 4.94 15.02
N ASP A 57 -6.65 6.01 14.38
CA ASP A 57 -7.82 6.75 14.86
C ASP A 57 -9.08 5.86 14.79
N PHE A 58 -9.20 5.03 13.75
CA PHE A 58 -10.26 4.01 13.64
C PHE A 58 -10.14 2.91 14.70
N ALA A 59 -8.91 2.48 15.02
CA ALA A 59 -8.68 1.49 16.06
C ALA A 59 -9.12 2.01 17.44
N HIS A 60 -8.73 3.24 17.79
CA HIS A 60 -9.16 3.90 19.01
C HIS A 60 -10.69 4.09 19.06
N PHE A 61 -11.29 4.51 17.94
CA PHE A 61 -12.74 4.64 17.83
C PHE A 61 -13.47 3.30 18.01
N SER A 62 -12.99 2.22 17.39
CA SER A 62 -13.55 0.88 17.57
C SER A 62 -13.48 0.42 19.02
N GLN A 63 -12.36 0.68 19.70
CA GLN A 63 -12.23 0.41 21.14
C GLN A 63 -13.24 1.21 21.96
N GLN A 64 -13.32 2.52 21.72
CA GLN A 64 -14.25 3.41 22.43
C GLN A 64 -15.72 2.97 22.24
N LEU A 65 -16.09 2.50 21.05
CA LEU A 65 -17.41 1.91 20.81
C LEU A 65 -17.66 0.64 21.63
N HIS A 66 -16.66 -0.23 21.77
CA HIS A 66 -16.79 -1.44 22.58
C HIS A 66 -16.92 -1.14 24.07
N GLU A 67 -16.23 -0.11 24.56
CA GLU A 67 -16.34 0.36 25.94
C GLU A 67 -17.70 1.01 26.21
N ALA A 68 -18.21 1.82 25.27
CA ALA A 68 -19.51 2.47 25.38
C ALA A 68 -20.69 1.51 25.23
N PHE A 69 -20.52 0.41 24.49
CA PHE A 69 -21.55 -0.60 24.23
C PHE A 69 -21.03 -2.01 24.55
N PRO A 70 -20.89 -2.37 25.84
CA PRO A 70 -20.45 -3.69 26.24
C PRO A 70 -21.41 -4.75 25.69
N THR A 71 -20.86 -5.79 25.07
CA THR A 71 -21.66 -6.93 24.58
C THR A 71 -21.75 -7.99 25.68
N PRO A 72 -22.92 -8.23 26.28
CA PRO A 72 -23.05 -9.13 27.43
C PRO A 72 -22.98 -10.59 26.99
N ASN A 73 -21.76 -11.16 27.00
CA ASN A 73 -21.46 -12.58 26.74
C ASN A 73 -21.94 -13.16 25.39
N ALA A 74 -21.33 -14.25 24.95
CA ALA A 74 -21.57 -14.87 23.64
C ALA A 74 -23.00 -15.42 23.43
N ARG A 75 -23.90 -15.30 24.40
CA ARG A 75 -25.29 -15.77 24.34
C ARG A 75 -26.32 -14.67 24.12
N SER A 76 -25.94 -13.38 24.14
CA SER A 76 -26.92 -12.32 23.88
C SER A 76 -27.23 -12.21 22.39
N THR A 77 -28.51 -12.03 22.06
CA THR A 77 -29.03 -11.72 20.72
C THR A 77 -28.85 -10.25 20.34
N GLY A 78 -28.04 -9.51 21.08
CA GLY A 78 -27.82 -8.08 20.89
C GLY A 78 -27.05 -7.74 19.61
N PRO A 79 -27.15 -6.48 19.13
CA PRO A 79 -26.40 -5.99 17.98
C PRO A 79 -24.89 -6.09 18.26
N ARG A 80 -24.16 -6.70 17.32
CA ARG A 80 -22.71 -6.90 17.42
C ARG A 80 -21.96 -5.70 16.88
N ILE A 81 -21.22 -5.01 17.75
CA ILE A 81 -20.33 -3.91 17.35
C ILE A 81 -19.23 -4.44 16.40
N PRO A 82 -19.00 -3.80 15.23
CA PRO A 82 -17.97 -4.23 14.29
C PRO A 82 -16.57 -4.08 14.89
N LYS A 83 -15.68 -5.00 14.54
CA LYS A 83 -14.30 -5.06 15.03
C LYS A 83 -13.33 -4.89 13.88
N LEU A 84 -12.33 -4.04 14.07
CA LEU A 84 -11.17 -4.00 13.18
C LEU A 84 -10.20 -5.12 13.53
N ALA A 85 -9.58 -5.73 12.52
CA ALA A 85 -8.52 -6.68 12.74
C ALA A 85 -7.28 -5.92 13.23
N HIS A 86 -7.01 -5.99 14.53
CA HIS A 86 -5.78 -5.44 15.11
C HIS A 86 -4.52 -6.27 14.76
N LYS A 87 -4.68 -7.34 13.98
CA LYS A 87 -3.55 -8.17 13.59
C LYS A 87 -2.66 -7.36 12.66
N ARG A 88 -1.41 -7.16 13.09
CA ARG A 88 -0.33 -6.59 12.30
C ARG A 88 -0.03 -7.56 11.16
N LEU A 89 -0.82 -7.49 10.09
CA LEU A 89 -0.64 -8.32 8.92
C LEU A 89 0.73 -8.00 8.34
N GLN A 90 1.62 -8.99 8.29
CA GLN A 90 2.92 -8.92 7.60
C GLN A 90 2.73 -8.94 6.08
N LEU A 91 1.76 -8.17 5.58
CA LEU A 91 1.55 -7.96 4.16
C LEU A 91 2.56 -6.94 3.64
N LEU A 92 2.88 -7.03 2.35
CA LEU A 92 3.64 -6.00 1.67
C LEU A 92 2.92 -4.65 1.79
N PRO A 93 3.64 -3.51 1.88
CA PRO A 93 3.03 -2.19 2.09
C PRO A 93 1.86 -1.86 1.15
N ASN A 94 1.93 -2.27 -0.12
CA ASN A 94 0.85 -2.03 -1.09
C ASN A 94 -0.37 -2.92 -0.85
N GLN A 95 -0.16 -4.19 -0.51
CA GLN A 95 -1.27 -5.07 -0.11
C GLN A 95 -1.93 -4.59 1.18
N GLN A 96 -1.15 -3.99 2.09
CA GLN A 96 -1.70 -3.37 3.30
C GLN A 96 -2.63 -2.19 2.98
N LYS A 97 -2.31 -1.34 2.00
CA LYS A 97 -3.17 -0.19 1.63
C LYS A 97 -4.54 -0.65 1.18
N LYS A 98 -4.59 -1.51 0.14
CA LYS A 98 -5.86 -2.03 -0.40
C LYS A 98 -6.65 -2.79 0.66
N HIS A 99 -6.00 -3.70 1.38
CA HIS A 99 -6.63 -4.46 2.45
C HIS A 99 -7.25 -3.55 3.51
N ARG A 100 -6.52 -2.52 3.96
CA ARG A 100 -7.04 -1.58 4.96
C ARG A 100 -8.21 -0.75 4.44
N VAL A 101 -8.23 -0.36 3.16
CA VAL A 101 -9.39 0.33 2.58
C VAL A 101 -10.62 -0.57 2.60
N ASP A 102 -10.47 -1.82 2.16
CA ASP A 102 -11.56 -2.80 2.14
C ASP A 102 -12.08 -3.09 3.56
N GLU A 103 -11.15 -3.26 4.50
CA GLU A 103 -11.45 -3.47 5.93
C GLU A 103 -12.18 -2.27 6.55
N LEU A 104 -11.68 -1.04 6.34
CA LEU A 104 -12.32 0.16 6.86
C LEU A 104 -13.70 0.39 6.25
N ASN A 105 -13.87 0.15 4.94
CA ASN A 105 -15.18 0.22 4.30
C ASN A 105 -16.14 -0.85 4.83
N GLY A 106 -15.64 -2.06 5.10
CA GLY A 106 -16.40 -3.12 5.75
C GLY A 106 -16.87 -2.70 7.15
N PHE A 107 -15.95 -2.19 7.96
CA PHE A 107 -16.25 -1.66 9.29
C PHE A 107 -17.29 -0.53 9.27
N LEU A 108 -17.14 0.44 8.36
CA LEU A 108 -18.06 1.57 8.21
C LEU A 108 -19.46 1.11 7.78
N ARG A 109 -19.55 0.21 6.81
CA ARG A 109 -20.83 -0.36 6.37
C ARG A 109 -21.55 -1.05 7.52
N ASP A 110 -20.83 -1.91 8.25
CA ASP A 110 -21.41 -2.68 9.34
C ASP A 110 -21.81 -1.77 10.52
N LEU A 111 -21.05 -0.70 10.79
CA LEU A 111 -21.36 0.31 11.82
C LEU A 111 -22.70 1.02 11.56
N PHE A 112 -22.96 1.44 10.31
CA PHE A 112 -24.18 2.19 9.99
C PHE A 112 -25.42 1.30 9.75
N VAL A 113 -25.26 -0.03 9.80
CA VAL A 113 -26.38 -0.98 9.87
C VAL A 113 -26.86 -1.17 11.32
N LEU A 114 -26.07 -0.78 12.33
CA LEU A 114 -26.45 -0.87 13.73
C LEU A 114 -27.65 0.03 14.08
N PRO A 115 -28.37 -0.27 15.19
CA PRO A 115 -29.45 0.58 15.66
C PRO A 115 -29.02 2.04 15.86
N PRO A 116 -29.93 3.03 15.65
CA PRO A 116 -29.60 4.44 15.81
C PRO A 116 -29.05 4.82 17.19
N SER A 117 -29.42 4.11 18.25
CA SER A 117 -28.87 4.30 19.60
C SER A 117 -27.35 4.09 19.67
N ILE A 118 -26.78 3.32 18.74
CA ILE A 118 -25.35 3.09 18.61
C ILE A 118 -24.79 3.94 17.46
N ALA A 119 -25.38 3.87 16.27
CA ALA A 119 -24.87 4.53 15.06
C ALA A 119 -24.92 6.07 15.13
N GLN A 120 -25.73 6.65 16.02
CA GLN A 120 -25.80 8.10 16.28
C GLN A 120 -25.33 8.47 17.69
N SER A 121 -24.61 7.56 18.35
CA SER A 121 -24.08 7.81 19.68
C SER A 121 -22.96 8.86 19.66
N LEU A 122 -22.68 9.44 20.83
CA LEU A 122 -21.68 10.50 20.98
C LEU A 122 -20.29 10.11 20.42
N PRO A 123 -19.73 8.91 20.69
CA PRO A 123 -18.44 8.52 20.11
C PRO A 123 -18.46 8.52 18.58
N VAL A 124 -19.58 8.12 17.95
CA VAL A 124 -19.73 8.13 16.49
C VAL A 124 -19.76 9.56 15.98
N LEU A 125 -20.60 10.42 16.57
CA LEU A 125 -20.73 11.80 16.12
C LEU A 125 -19.45 12.63 16.35
N GLU A 126 -18.68 12.31 17.39
CA GLU A 126 -17.38 12.93 17.64
C GLU A 126 -16.35 12.48 16.60
N PHE A 127 -16.27 11.17 16.32
CA PHE A 127 -15.33 10.62 15.34
C PHE A 127 -15.55 11.20 13.93
N PHE A 128 -16.81 11.27 13.47
CA PHE A 128 -17.18 11.83 12.17
C PHE A 128 -17.25 13.36 12.18
N GLY A 129 -17.05 14.01 13.32
CA GLY A 129 -17.05 15.46 13.44
C GLY A 129 -15.93 16.13 12.61
N LEU A 130 -16.16 17.39 12.23
CA LEU A 130 -15.15 18.17 11.52
C LEU A 130 -14.09 18.67 12.51
N GLN A 131 -12.89 18.11 12.41
CA GLN A 131 -11.71 18.58 13.13
C GLN A 131 -11.17 19.88 12.52
N ARG A 132 -10.24 20.54 13.21
CA ARG A 132 -9.70 21.83 12.78
C ARG A 132 -8.99 21.70 11.43
N GLU A 133 -8.24 20.61 11.27
CA GLU A 133 -7.41 20.28 10.12
C GLU A 133 -8.27 20.00 8.88
N ASP A 134 -9.44 19.37 9.06
CA ASP A 134 -10.39 19.09 7.97
C ASP A 134 -10.95 20.40 7.37
N ARG A 135 -11.16 21.43 8.21
CA ARG A 135 -11.69 22.73 7.76
C ARG A 135 -10.67 23.50 6.93
N LEU A 136 -9.41 23.48 7.33
CA LEU A 136 -8.32 24.18 6.63
C LEU A 136 -8.15 23.66 5.20
N ARG A 137 -8.22 22.34 5.03
CA ARG A 137 -8.10 21.72 3.70
C ARG A 137 -9.26 22.02 2.77
N LYS A 138 -10.49 22.05 3.30
CA LYS A 138 -11.66 22.45 2.50
C LYS A 138 -11.50 23.87 1.95
N SER A 139 -10.88 24.77 2.71
CA SER A 139 -10.63 26.14 2.26
C SER A 139 -9.64 26.21 1.10
N LEU A 140 -8.60 25.38 1.12
CA LEU A 140 -7.59 25.35 0.05
C LEU A 140 -8.18 24.84 -1.27
N LEU A 141 -8.95 23.74 -1.23
CA LEU A 141 -9.57 23.18 -2.43
C LEU A 141 -10.58 24.14 -3.11
N LEU A 142 -11.21 25.01 -2.33
CA LEU A 142 -12.13 26.02 -2.87
C LEU A 142 -11.40 27.20 -3.55
N GLN A 143 -10.18 27.54 -3.11
CA GLN A 143 -9.40 28.60 -3.76
C GLN A 143 -8.94 28.17 -5.16
N ASP A 144 -8.45 26.94 -5.31
CA ASP A 144 -7.96 26.44 -6.60
C ASP A 144 -9.08 26.32 -7.65
N SER A 145 -10.31 26.06 -7.21
CA SER A 145 -11.48 25.92 -8.10
C SER A 145 -11.94 27.26 -8.72
N THR A 146 -11.53 28.40 -8.16
CA THR A 146 -12.06 29.72 -8.57
C THR A 146 -11.28 30.35 -9.73
N ILE A 147 -10.10 29.82 -10.08
CA ILE A 147 -9.18 30.48 -11.04
C ILE A 147 -9.35 29.96 -12.48
N SER A 148 -10.06 28.84 -12.71
CA SER A 148 -10.24 28.28 -14.08
C SER A 148 -11.52 28.73 -14.82
N SER A 149 -12.19 29.80 -14.39
CA SER A 149 -13.40 30.31 -15.06
C SER A 149 -13.13 31.57 -15.89
N THR A 150 -12.21 31.52 -16.85
CA THR A 150 -12.09 32.56 -17.88
C THR A 150 -12.08 31.95 -19.29
N SER A 151 -13.21 32.17 -19.97
CA SER A 151 -13.39 32.30 -21.43
C SER A 151 -12.75 31.24 -22.34
N SER A 152 -13.58 30.33 -22.86
CA SER A 152 -13.37 29.75 -24.19
C SER A 152 -14.72 29.46 -24.84
N ILE A 153 -15.17 30.39 -25.68
CA ILE A 153 -16.19 30.17 -26.71
C ILE A 153 -15.51 29.36 -27.80
N HIS A 154 -15.95 28.13 -28.10
CA HIS A 154 -15.68 27.50 -29.40
C HIS A 154 -16.78 26.51 -29.83
N PRO A 155 -16.97 26.32 -31.16
CA PRO A 155 -18.20 25.86 -31.78
C PRO A 155 -18.26 24.35 -32.09
N LEU A 156 -19.48 23.93 -32.39
CA LEU A 156 -19.95 22.62 -32.88
C LEU A 156 -19.05 22.01 -33.97
N ALA A 157 -18.68 20.73 -33.79
CA ALA A 157 -18.24 19.86 -34.87
C ALA A 157 -18.70 18.42 -34.63
N ILE A 158 -18.98 17.76 -35.75
CA ILE A 158 -19.85 16.60 -35.95
C ILE A 158 -19.07 15.28 -35.80
N SER A 159 -19.76 14.25 -35.30
CA SER A 159 -19.30 12.86 -35.13
C SER A 159 -18.92 12.17 -36.44
N PRO A 160 -18.08 11.12 -36.37
CA PRO A 160 -18.44 9.90 -37.08
C PRO A 160 -18.21 8.60 -36.29
N THR A 161 -19.13 7.69 -36.57
CA THR A 161 -19.26 6.27 -36.27
C THR A 161 -18.14 5.44 -36.91
N THR A 162 -17.58 4.45 -36.21
CA THR A 162 -17.14 3.17 -36.83
C THR A 162 -17.05 2.03 -35.82
N SER A 163 -17.30 0.85 -36.37
CA SER A 163 -17.69 -0.41 -35.73
C SER A 163 -16.51 -1.36 -35.42
N SER A 164 -16.76 -2.26 -34.45
CA SER A 164 -16.45 -3.70 -34.44
C SER A 164 -15.06 -4.24 -34.82
N THR A 165 -14.48 -5.08 -33.96
CA THR A 165 -14.02 -6.43 -34.36
C THR A 165 -13.77 -7.33 -33.14
N LEU A 166 -14.39 -8.51 -33.16
CA LEU A 166 -14.21 -9.62 -32.24
C LEU A 166 -13.11 -10.54 -32.80
N SER A 167 -12.12 -10.91 -31.97
CA SER A 167 -11.11 -11.91 -32.32
C SER A 167 -11.24 -13.12 -31.43
N THR A 168 -11.76 -14.19 -32.04
CA THR A 168 -11.85 -15.56 -31.54
C THR A 168 -10.49 -16.24 -31.71
N LEU A 169 -9.94 -16.85 -30.65
CA LEU A 169 -8.74 -17.70 -30.75
C LEU A 169 -9.04 -19.12 -30.28
N SER A 170 -8.79 -20.04 -31.20
CA SER A 170 -8.93 -21.49 -31.13
C SER A 170 -7.82 -22.14 -30.29
N ILE A 171 -8.20 -23.04 -29.40
CA ILE A 171 -7.30 -23.90 -28.61
C ILE A 171 -7.15 -25.24 -29.36
N GLN A 172 -5.93 -25.54 -29.84
CA GLN A 172 -5.56 -26.86 -30.35
C GLN A 172 -5.03 -27.72 -29.19
N SER A 173 -5.59 -28.92 -29.04
CA SER A 173 -5.19 -29.93 -28.08
C SER A 173 -4.38 -31.01 -28.80
N SER A 174 -3.08 -31.09 -28.55
CA SER A 174 -2.23 -32.17 -29.04
C SER A 174 -2.03 -33.22 -27.94
N THR A 175 -2.63 -34.38 -28.18
CA THR A 175 -2.48 -35.63 -27.44
C THR A 175 -1.11 -36.24 -27.77
N SER A 176 -0.29 -36.55 -26.76
CA SER A 176 0.94 -37.34 -26.97
C SER A 176 1.02 -38.54 -26.05
N GLN A 177 1.51 -39.61 -26.68
CA GLN A 177 1.51 -41.01 -26.27
C GLN A 177 2.44 -41.28 -25.09
N TYR A 178 2.01 -42.18 -24.20
CA TYR A 178 2.82 -42.77 -23.14
C TYR A 178 3.59 -43.99 -23.68
N GLN A 179 4.91 -44.02 -23.48
CA GLN A 179 5.77 -45.20 -23.59
C GLN A 179 6.45 -45.42 -22.23
N PRO A 180 6.52 -46.66 -21.71
CA PRO A 180 7.16 -46.96 -20.43
C PRO A 180 8.67 -47.13 -20.62
N ILE A 181 9.46 -46.22 -20.04
CA ILE A 181 10.93 -46.33 -20.00
C ILE A 181 11.35 -46.93 -18.66
N VAL A 182 12.14 -48.00 -18.74
CA VAL A 182 12.74 -48.73 -17.63
C VAL A 182 13.84 -47.87 -16.99
N PHE A 183 13.70 -47.54 -15.71
CA PHE A 183 14.63 -46.69 -14.95
C PHE A 183 15.82 -47.50 -14.41
N PHE A 184 17.03 -47.15 -14.85
CA PHE A 184 18.27 -47.44 -14.13
C PHE A 184 18.63 -46.25 -13.22
N PRO A 185 19.08 -46.48 -11.97
CA PRO A 185 19.48 -45.42 -11.06
C PRO A 185 20.87 -44.87 -11.43
N SER A 186 20.91 -43.78 -12.19
CA SER A 186 22.11 -42.95 -12.35
C SER A 186 22.29 -42.02 -11.14
N PRO A 187 23.52 -41.75 -10.69
CA PRO A 187 23.78 -40.79 -9.61
C PRO A 187 23.29 -39.39 -10.00
N SER A 188 22.18 -38.98 -9.39
CA SER A 188 21.55 -37.67 -9.57
C SER A 188 22.43 -36.57 -8.99
N THR A 189 23.25 -35.95 -9.84
CA THR A 189 23.62 -34.54 -9.68
C THR A 189 22.59 -33.70 -10.41
N SER A 190 21.30 -33.83 -10.06
CA SER A 190 20.28 -32.97 -10.63
C SER A 190 20.57 -31.53 -10.22
N PRO A 191 20.73 -30.58 -11.16
CA PRO A 191 20.88 -29.17 -10.84
C PRO A 191 19.54 -28.71 -10.28
N THR A 192 19.36 -28.89 -8.97
CA THR A 192 18.23 -28.32 -8.25
C THR A 192 18.32 -26.82 -8.54
N LEU A 193 17.29 -26.26 -9.20
CA LEU A 193 17.23 -24.84 -9.54
C LEU A 193 17.41 -24.03 -8.25
N ARG A 194 18.66 -23.66 -7.97
CA ARG A 194 19.01 -22.97 -6.74
C ARG A 194 18.36 -21.60 -6.85
N LEU A 195 17.38 -21.36 -5.99
CA LEU A 195 16.75 -20.06 -5.86
C LEU A 195 17.66 -19.15 -5.03
N ILE A 196 17.68 -17.86 -5.35
CA ILE A 196 18.37 -16.82 -4.59
C ILE A 196 17.36 -15.81 -4.09
N LYS A 197 17.55 -15.33 -2.84
CA LYS A 197 16.72 -14.25 -2.26
C LYS A 197 17.34 -12.90 -2.60
N ILE A 198 16.60 -12.04 -3.26
CA ILE A 198 17.05 -10.69 -3.64
C ILE A 198 16.26 -9.68 -2.81
N LYS A 199 16.95 -8.92 -1.96
CA LYS A 199 16.41 -7.75 -1.27
C LYS A 199 16.62 -6.54 -2.19
N VAL A 200 15.55 -5.92 -2.65
CA VAL A 200 15.62 -4.74 -3.53
C VAL A 200 15.20 -3.51 -2.75
N ILE A 201 16.04 -2.49 -2.76
CA ILE A 201 15.85 -1.22 -2.06
C ILE A 201 15.62 -0.15 -3.13
N TYR A 202 14.44 0.44 -3.17
CA TYR A 202 14.19 1.61 -4.02
C TYR A 202 14.50 2.90 -3.27
N ASP A 203 13.92 3.06 -2.07
CA ASP A 203 14.23 4.14 -1.14
C ASP A 203 14.26 3.63 0.32
N ARG A 204 14.27 4.54 1.30
CA ARG A 204 14.32 4.22 2.73
C ARG A 204 13.13 3.37 3.20
N ASP A 205 11.96 3.58 2.61
CA ASP A 205 10.69 2.98 3.03
C ASP A 205 10.22 1.86 2.09
N ASN A 206 10.74 1.83 0.86
CA ASN A 206 10.33 0.94 -0.22
C ASN A 206 11.37 -0.16 -0.43
N ILE A 207 11.24 -1.22 0.36
CA ILE A 207 12.09 -2.41 0.30
C ILE A 207 11.22 -3.64 0.05
N ILE A 208 11.61 -4.43 -0.95
CA ILE A 208 10.97 -5.71 -1.25
C ILE A 208 11.98 -6.83 -1.14
N VAL A 209 11.47 -8.04 -0.92
CA VAL A 209 12.27 -9.27 -1.03
C VAL A 209 11.58 -10.17 -2.04
N ILE A 210 12.32 -10.59 -3.04
CA ILE A 210 11.87 -11.53 -4.06
C ILE A 210 12.77 -12.75 -4.07
N GLN A 211 12.23 -13.86 -4.55
CA GLN A 211 12.97 -15.10 -4.73
C GLN A 211 12.92 -15.46 -6.21
N VAL A 212 14.10 -15.64 -6.81
CA VAL A 212 14.25 -15.89 -8.24
C VAL A 212 15.22 -17.05 -8.48
N PRO A 213 15.11 -17.78 -9.60
CA PRO A 213 16.17 -18.68 -10.04
C PRO A 213 17.51 -17.95 -10.18
N ARG A 214 18.63 -18.63 -9.86
CA ARG A 214 19.99 -18.05 -9.99
C ARG A 214 20.37 -17.67 -11.43
N ASN A 215 19.69 -18.24 -12.42
CA ASN A 215 19.86 -17.97 -13.85
C ASN A 215 18.71 -17.11 -14.41
N ALA A 216 17.99 -16.37 -13.57
CA ALA A 216 16.93 -15.48 -14.04
C ALA A 216 17.52 -14.34 -14.89
N SER A 217 16.85 -14.04 -16.00
CA SER A 217 17.23 -12.92 -16.88
C SER A 217 17.03 -11.56 -16.22
N LEU A 218 17.69 -10.52 -16.72
CA LEU A 218 17.50 -9.16 -16.22
C LEU A 218 16.07 -8.68 -16.50
N ALA A 219 15.49 -9.06 -17.64
CA ALA A 219 14.11 -8.75 -17.97
C ALA A 219 13.13 -9.36 -16.96
N ASP A 220 13.27 -10.64 -16.64
CA ASP A 220 12.43 -11.32 -15.65
C ASP A 220 12.59 -10.72 -14.25
N LEU A 221 13.84 -10.40 -13.88
CA LEU A 221 14.13 -9.76 -12.60
C LEU A 221 13.46 -8.38 -12.50
N ARG A 222 13.59 -7.53 -13.54
CA ARG A 222 12.94 -6.22 -13.62
C ARG A 222 11.42 -6.35 -13.58
N ALA A 223 10.83 -7.27 -14.33
CA ALA A 223 9.39 -7.49 -14.34
C ALA A 223 8.86 -7.86 -12.94
N ARG A 224 9.55 -8.76 -12.22
CA ARG A 224 9.18 -9.13 -10.84
C ARG A 224 9.35 -7.97 -9.86
N ILE A 225 10.36 -7.13 -10.04
CA ILE A 225 10.58 -5.92 -9.23
C ILE A 225 9.44 -4.92 -9.46
N LEU A 226 9.14 -4.60 -10.72
CA LEU A 226 8.04 -3.70 -11.10
C LEU A 226 6.68 -4.21 -10.60
N GLN A 227 6.42 -5.51 -10.73
CA GLN A 227 5.20 -6.12 -10.21
C GLN A 227 5.06 -5.94 -8.69
N LYS A 228 6.17 -6.00 -7.95
CA LYS A 228 6.16 -5.79 -6.50
C LYS A 228 6.07 -4.32 -6.11
N PHE A 229 6.56 -3.41 -6.96
CA PHE A 229 6.48 -1.96 -6.80
C PHE A 229 5.34 -1.32 -7.60
N CYS A 230 4.30 -2.05 -7.98
CA CYS A 230 3.27 -1.63 -8.97
C CYS A 230 2.60 -0.26 -8.78
N ASP A 231 2.66 0.33 -7.58
CA ASP A 231 2.06 1.63 -7.25
C ASP A 231 3.09 2.78 -7.18
N LEU A 232 4.38 2.47 -7.37
CA LEU A 232 5.44 3.46 -7.45
C LEU A 232 5.66 3.80 -8.92
N ASP A 233 5.86 5.08 -9.19
CA ASP A 233 6.25 5.57 -10.51
C ASP A 233 7.75 5.28 -10.76
N LEU A 234 8.11 4.01 -10.65
CA LEU A 234 9.47 3.54 -10.89
C LEU A 234 9.74 3.67 -12.39
N PRO A 235 10.78 4.39 -12.83
CA PRO A 235 11.13 4.49 -14.24
C PRO A 235 11.26 3.10 -14.85
N LYS A 236 10.75 2.88 -16.07
CA LYS A 236 10.80 1.56 -16.71
C LYS A 236 12.24 1.09 -17.00
N ASP A 237 13.16 2.04 -17.06
CA ASP A 237 14.57 1.91 -17.41
C ASP A 237 15.52 1.99 -16.21
N PHE A 238 15.01 1.84 -14.98
CA PHE A 238 15.84 1.83 -13.77
C PHE A 238 17.02 0.84 -13.85
N THR A 239 18.13 1.23 -13.23
CA THR A 239 19.34 0.41 -13.12
C THR A 239 19.44 -0.20 -11.73
N LEU A 240 20.16 -1.31 -11.62
CA LEU A 240 20.34 -2.03 -10.35
C LEU A 240 21.77 -1.89 -9.88
N LEU A 241 21.98 -1.34 -8.69
CA LEU A 241 23.27 -1.27 -8.03
C LEU A 241 23.43 -2.45 -7.07
N PHE A 242 24.42 -3.29 -7.32
CA PHE A 242 24.89 -4.29 -6.36
C PHE A 242 26.12 -3.74 -5.64
N ASN A 243 26.10 -3.75 -4.31
CA ASN A 243 27.28 -3.43 -3.51
C ASN A 243 27.69 -4.68 -2.73
N ASP A 244 28.93 -5.14 -2.94
CA ASP A 244 29.45 -6.29 -2.22
C ASP A 244 29.77 -5.91 -0.78
N THR A 245 28.78 -6.09 0.11
CA THR A 245 28.92 -5.78 1.53
C THR A 245 29.88 -6.71 2.26
N ARG A 246 30.41 -7.76 1.62
CA ARG A 246 31.42 -8.63 2.23
C ARG A 246 32.74 -7.90 2.48
N SER A 247 33.01 -6.85 1.71
CA SER A 247 34.27 -6.10 1.80
C SER A 247 34.34 -5.14 2.99
N SER A 248 33.25 -4.92 3.73
CA SER A 248 33.18 -3.89 4.78
C SER A 248 33.16 -4.41 6.22
N ALA A 249 33.31 -5.73 6.44
CA ALA A 249 33.23 -6.33 7.78
C ALA A 249 34.47 -6.12 8.67
N SER A 250 35.50 -5.40 8.20
CA SER A 250 36.78 -5.24 8.92
C SER A 250 37.11 -3.81 9.39
N SER A 251 36.19 -2.85 9.31
CA SER A 251 36.41 -1.48 9.81
C SER A 251 35.46 -1.16 10.96
N ASN A 252 35.85 -1.58 12.15
CA ASN A 252 35.26 -1.08 13.39
C ASN A 252 35.70 0.38 13.64
N THR A 253 34.79 1.13 14.28
CA THR A 253 34.96 2.43 14.94
C THR A 253 35.17 3.67 14.05
N SER A 254 34.07 4.38 13.73
CA SER A 254 33.82 5.79 14.09
C SER A 254 32.47 6.25 13.53
N ALA A 255 31.60 6.78 14.38
CA ALA A 255 30.17 7.00 14.13
C ALA A 255 29.83 8.26 13.29
N GLU A 256 30.80 8.90 12.66
CA GLU A 256 30.59 10.06 11.80
C GLU A 256 31.51 9.96 10.58
N SER A 257 31.13 9.16 9.59
CA SER A 257 31.70 9.30 8.26
C SER A 257 30.57 9.39 7.25
N SER A 258 30.59 10.51 6.54
CA SER A 258 29.86 10.74 5.30
C SER A 258 30.03 9.53 4.36
N PHE A 259 28.97 9.18 3.63
CA PHE A 259 28.93 8.10 2.65
C PHE A 259 29.87 8.34 1.46
N SER A 260 31.18 8.44 1.69
CA SER A 260 32.20 8.26 0.66
C SER A 260 32.21 6.79 0.31
N VAL A 261 31.30 6.41 -0.59
CA VAL A 261 31.27 5.09 -1.20
C VAL A 261 32.57 4.97 -1.98
N ASP A 262 33.54 4.25 -1.46
CA ASP A 262 34.66 3.77 -2.25
C ASP A 262 34.06 3.02 -3.43
N SER A 263 34.05 3.68 -4.59
CA SER A 263 33.30 3.27 -5.77
C SER A 263 33.89 2.04 -6.44
N SER A 264 34.92 1.43 -5.83
CA SER A 264 35.67 0.31 -6.37
C SER A 264 34.95 -1.04 -6.26
N THR A 265 33.95 -1.18 -5.40
CA THR A 265 33.25 -2.48 -5.19
C THR A 265 31.79 -2.49 -5.64
N ALA A 266 31.28 -1.36 -6.13
CA ALA A 266 29.89 -1.26 -6.56
C ALA A 266 29.76 -1.63 -8.05
N ILE A 267 28.81 -2.50 -8.37
CA ILE A 267 28.54 -2.95 -9.73
C ILE A 267 27.19 -2.42 -10.16
N LEU A 268 27.21 -1.63 -11.22
CA LEU A 268 26.00 -1.16 -11.88
C LEU A 268 25.54 -2.20 -12.91
N ILE A 269 24.38 -2.78 -12.68
CA ILE A 269 23.75 -3.77 -13.54
C ILE A 269 22.80 -3.03 -14.47
N THR A 270 23.28 -2.78 -15.69
CA THR A 270 22.53 -2.06 -16.74
C THR A 270 22.05 -3.00 -17.85
N ARG A 271 22.83 -4.03 -18.14
CA ARG A 271 22.64 -5.00 -19.23
C ARG A 271 22.65 -6.43 -18.70
N GLU A 272 22.16 -7.35 -19.53
CA GLU A 272 22.13 -8.79 -19.24
C GLU A 272 23.52 -9.35 -18.89
N ALA A 273 24.56 -8.93 -19.61
CA ALA A 273 25.94 -9.35 -19.36
C ALA A 273 26.44 -8.96 -17.96
N ASP A 274 26.04 -7.79 -17.46
CA ASP A 274 26.44 -7.30 -16.13
C ASP A 274 25.79 -8.18 -15.03
N LEU A 275 24.52 -8.56 -15.22
CA LEU A 275 23.80 -9.45 -14.31
C LEU A 275 24.38 -10.86 -14.35
N ALA A 276 24.63 -11.40 -15.54
CA ALA A 276 25.21 -12.73 -15.73
C ALA A 276 26.59 -12.81 -15.04
N HIS A 277 27.43 -11.79 -15.21
CA HIS A 277 28.70 -11.68 -14.51
C HIS A 277 28.51 -11.67 -12.99
N ALA A 278 27.64 -10.81 -12.46
CA ALA A 278 27.37 -10.76 -11.01
C ALA A 278 26.86 -12.11 -10.46
N GLN A 279 25.97 -12.79 -11.19
CA GLN A 279 25.43 -14.10 -10.84
C GLN A 279 26.52 -15.19 -10.82
N SER A 280 27.42 -15.20 -11.82
CA SER A 280 28.41 -16.26 -12.02
C SER A 280 29.70 -16.07 -11.25
N SER A 281 30.07 -14.85 -10.84
CA SER A 281 31.31 -14.59 -10.10
C SER A 281 31.05 -14.24 -8.63
N LEU A 282 30.10 -13.35 -8.36
CA LEU A 282 29.93 -12.76 -7.03
C LEU A 282 28.85 -13.45 -6.21
N TRP A 283 27.75 -13.85 -6.85
CA TRP A 283 26.59 -14.38 -6.15
C TRP A 283 26.64 -15.89 -5.95
N VAL A 284 27.59 -16.61 -6.57
CA VAL A 284 27.68 -18.08 -6.56
C VAL A 284 27.49 -18.71 -5.18
N ARG A 285 28.08 -18.06 -4.15
CA ARG A 285 28.05 -18.55 -2.76
C ARG A 285 27.08 -17.79 -1.86
N LEU A 286 26.30 -16.87 -2.43
CA LEU A 286 25.35 -16.03 -1.69
C LEU A 286 23.94 -16.58 -1.83
N ASP A 287 23.31 -16.93 -0.73
CA ASP A 287 21.88 -17.30 -0.72
C ASP A 287 20.96 -16.08 -0.71
N LYS A 288 21.55 -14.91 -0.41
CA LYS A 288 20.87 -13.63 -0.38
C LYS A 288 21.77 -12.52 -0.91
N VAL A 289 21.21 -11.65 -1.74
CA VAL A 289 21.86 -10.43 -2.24
C VAL A 289 20.98 -9.21 -1.99
N THR A 290 21.60 -8.03 -1.89
CA THR A 290 20.90 -6.76 -1.77
C THR A 290 21.20 -5.91 -2.99
N LEU A 291 20.17 -5.44 -3.67
CA LEU A 291 20.24 -4.53 -4.81
C LEU A 291 19.58 -3.21 -4.43
N ARG A 292 20.08 -2.12 -4.98
CA ARG A 292 19.43 -0.81 -4.93
C ARG A 292 18.99 -0.40 -6.33
N CYS A 293 17.75 0.05 -6.47
CA CYS A 293 17.31 0.66 -7.72
C CYS A 293 17.88 2.08 -7.82
N ILE A 294 18.41 2.44 -8.98
CA ILE A 294 18.83 3.80 -9.32
C ILE A 294 17.97 4.24 -10.50
N ALA A 295 17.25 5.34 -10.29
CA ALA A 295 16.48 6.04 -11.30
C ALA A 295 17.39 6.99 -12.11
#